data_AF-A0A9N9BJB4-F1
#
_entry.id   AF-A0A9N9BJB4-F1
#
_cell.length_a   1.000
_cell.length_b   1.000
_cell.length_c   1.000
_cell.angle_alpha   90.00
_cell.angle_beta   90.00
_cell.angle_gamma   90.00
#
_symmetry.space_group_name_H-M   'P 1'
#
loop_
_entity.id
_entity.type
_entity.pdbx_description
1 polymer ?
#
loop_
_entity_poly.entity_id
_entity_poly.type
_entity_poly.pdbx_seq_one_letter_code
_entity_poly.pdbx_strand_id
1 'polypeptide(L)'
;MSYQNKKKTLNIKISLQIKNQIIDNVNNKGLPIQEVAANFQLAASTVQSIIEVFDRENQIVFKSQGGDKRSILNKQHKEFLEAVIKEEPWISISDLAQKL
;
A
#
# COMPACT_ATOMS: atom_id res chain seq x y z
N MET A 1 38.61 -1.55 17.60
CA MET A 1 37.40 -1.98 16.86
C MET A 1 36.34 -0.90 17.00
N SER A 2 36.19 -0.02 16.01
CA SER A 2 35.21 1.06 16.07
C SER A 2 33.84 0.57 15.60
N TYR A 3 32.87 0.56 16.49
CA TYR A 3 31.47 0.28 16.17
C TYR A 3 30.92 1.42 15.32
N GLN A 4 30.67 1.17 14.03
CA GLN A 4 29.96 2.12 13.19
C GLN A 4 28.49 2.18 13.62
N ASN A 5 28.11 3.33 14.17
CA ASN A 5 26.72 3.68 14.45
C ASN A 5 25.91 3.63 13.15
N LYS A 6 25.17 2.55 12.92
CA LYS A 6 24.16 2.49 11.86
C LYS A 6 23.07 3.51 12.24
N LYS A 7 23.08 4.69 11.60
CA LYS A 7 21.99 5.67 11.71
C LYS A 7 20.69 4.93 11.41
N LYS A 8 19.83 4.79 12.42
CA LYS A 8 18.49 4.24 12.30
C LYS A 8 17.71 5.21 11.41
N THR A 9 17.63 4.93 10.11
CA THR A 9 16.83 5.72 9.19
C THR A 9 15.38 5.56 9.62
N LEU A 10 14.82 6.63 10.21
CA LEU A 10 13.39 6.71 10.46
C LEU A 10 12.72 6.51 9.09
N ASN A 11 11.95 5.43 8.96
CA ASN A 11 11.18 5.13 7.76
C ASN A 11 9.97 6.08 7.74
N ILE A 12 10.22 7.36 7.46
CA ILE A 12 9.20 8.39 7.39
C ILE A 12 8.42 8.13 6.10
N LYS A 13 7.16 7.75 6.27
CA LYS A 13 6.26 7.50 5.15
C LYS A 13 5.97 8.83 4.44
N ILE A 14 6.39 8.95 3.18
CA ILE A 14 6.07 10.12 2.34
C ILE A 14 4.55 10.18 2.14
N SER A 15 3.95 11.33 2.45
CA SER A 15 2.51 11.55 2.31
C SER A 15 2.07 11.49 0.85
N LEU A 16 0.79 11.18 0.62
CA LEU A 16 0.24 11.11 -0.74
C LEU A 16 0.33 12.47 -1.45
N GLN A 17 0.07 13.56 -0.71
CA GLN A 17 0.17 14.92 -1.22
C GLN A 17 1.56 15.24 -1.77
N ILE A 18 2.62 14.88 -1.03
CA ILE A 18 4.01 15.09 -1.47
C ILE A 18 4.29 14.27 -2.74
N LYS A 19 3.83 13.02 -2.79
CA LYS A 19 4.00 12.18 -3.98
C LYS A 19 3.31 12.79 -5.21
N ASN A 20 2.09 13.29 -5.08
CA ASN A 20 1.38 13.96 -6.17
C ASN A 20 2.14 15.21 -6.65
N GLN A 21 2.64 16.03 -5.71
CA GLN A 21 3.44 17.21 -6.06
C GLN A 21 4.76 16.86 -6.78
N ILE A 22 5.41 15.77 -6.39
CA ILE A 22 6.62 15.27 -7.08
C ILE A 22 6.29 14.93 -8.53
N ILE A 23 5.18 14.23 -8.77
CA ILE A 23 4.76 13.83 -10.11
C ILE A 23 4.37 15.03 -10.95
N ASP A 24 3.59 15.97 -10.41
CA ASP A 24 3.25 17.21 -11.13
C ASP A 24 4.51 17.98 -11.54
N ASN A 25 5.51 18.07 -10.66
CA ASN A 25 6.74 18.78 -10.97
C ASN A 25 7.55 18.10 -12.08
N VAL A 26 7.61 16.77 -12.13
CA VAL A 26 8.37 16.07 -13.19
C VAL A 26 7.55 15.95 -14.47
N ASN A 27 6.34 15.41 -14.41
CA ASN A 27 5.56 15.05 -15.59
C ASN A 27 4.85 16.26 -16.22
N ASN A 28 4.32 17.18 -15.40
CA ASN A 28 3.56 18.33 -15.91
C ASN A 28 4.44 19.56 -16.12
N LYS A 29 5.41 19.81 -15.23
CA LYS A 29 6.32 20.98 -15.34
C LYS A 29 7.67 20.68 -15.99
N GLY A 30 7.98 19.41 -16.26
CA GLY A 30 9.21 19.01 -16.92
C GLY A 30 10.48 19.24 -16.10
N LEU A 31 10.38 19.35 -14.77
CA LEU A 31 11.54 19.59 -13.92
C LEU A 31 12.44 18.34 -13.84
N PRO A 32 13.78 18.49 -13.85
CA PRO A 32 14.70 17.39 -13.67
C PRO A 32 14.51 16.69 -12.32
N ILE A 33 14.62 15.37 -12.31
CA ILE A 33 14.50 14.54 -11.09
C ILE A 33 15.46 15.00 -9.98
N GLN A 34 16.68 15.42 -10.33
CA GLN A 34 17.64 15.90 -9.34
C GLN A 34 17.19 17.19 -8.64
N GLU A 35 16.56 18.09 -9.40
CA GLU A 35 16.04 19.35 -8.86
C GLU A 35 14.83 19.08 -7.95
N VAL A 36 13.92 18.20 -8.39
CA VAL A 36 12.77 17.79 -7.56
C VAL A 36 13.25 17.07 -6.30
N ALA A 37 14.25 16.20 -6.38
CA ALA A 37 14.82 15.53 -5.22
C ALA A 37 15.40 16.53 -4.20
N ALA A 38 16.11 17.56 -4.66
CA ALA A 38 16.61 18.63 -3.80
C ALA A 38 15.47 19.43 -3.15
N ASN A 39 14.44 19.80 -3.92
CA ASN A 39 13.28 20.57 -3.42
C ASN A 39 12.52 19.86 -2.30
N PHE A 40 12.40 18.53 -2.39
CA PHE A 40 11.70 17.72 -1.38
C PHE A 40 12.63 17.08 -0.34
N GLN A 41 13.95 17.35 -0.39
CA GLN A 41 14.98 16.73 0.46
C GLN A 41 14.92 15.20 0.46
N LEU A 42 14.67 14.62 -0.72
CA LEU A 42 14.60 13.17 -0.93
C LEU A 42 15.81 12.68 -1.72
N ALA A 43 16.11 11.39 -1.60
CA ALA A 43 17.05 10.76 -2.53
C ALA A 43 16.46 10.76 -3.95
N ALA A 44 17.29 10.99 -4.97
CA ALA A 44 16.88 10.93 -6.37
C ALA A 44 16.25 9.57 -6.74
N SER A 45 16.76 8.48 -6.16
CA SER A 45 16.20 7.13 -6.32
C SER A 45 14.78 7.00 -5.78
N THR A 46 14.44 7.73 -4.72
CA THR A 46 13.09 7.76 -4.15
C THR A 46 12.12 8.48 -5.09
N VAL A 47 12.54 9.63 -5.64
CA VAL A 47 11.75 10.38 -6.62
C VAL A 47 11.53 9.53 -7.88
N GLN A 48 12.59 8.90 -8.39
CA GLN A 48 12.53 7.97 -9.52
C GLN A 48 11.54 6.83 -9.26
N SER A 49 11.62 6.20 -8.08
CA SER A 49 10.71 5.10 -7.71
C SER A 49 9.24 5.54 -7.64
N ILE A 50 8.97 6.78 -7.23
CA ILE A 50 7.60 7.32 -7.19
C ILE A 50 7.06 7.48 -8.61
N ILE A 51 7.87 8.02 -9.52
CA ILE A 51 7.50 8.23 -10.93
C ILE A 51 7.26 6.90 -11.63
N GLU A 52 8.18 5.94 -11.48
CA GLU A 52 8.05 4.60 -12.08
C GLU A 52 6.79 3.87 -11.63
N VAL A 53 6.43 3.98 -10.34
CA VAL A 53 5.20 3.38 -9.83
C VAL A 53 3.98 4.05 -10.47
N PHE A 54 3.99 5.37 -10.63
CA PHE A 54 2.90 6.07 -11.27
C PHE A 54 2.79 5.75 -12.76
N ASP A 55 3.89 5.72 -13.50
CA ASP A 55 3.89 5.38 -14.93
C ASP A 55 3.36 3.95 -15.14
N ARG A 56 3.67 3.02 -14.22
CA ARG A 56 3.19 1.64 -14.28
C ARG A 56 1.73 1.47 -13.88
N GLU A 57 1.28 2.14 -12.81
CA GLU A 57 -0.03 1.89 -12.20
C GLU A 57 -1.06 2.96 -12.59
N ASN A 58 -0.63 4.05 -13.21
CA ASN A 58 -1.39 5.27 -13.53
C ASN A 58 -2.09 5.91 -12.32
N GLN A 59 -1.62 5.60 -11.11
CA GLN A 59 -2.16 6.12 -9.86
C GLN A 59 -1.13 6.00 -8.73
N ILE A 60 -1.21 6.91 -7.75
CA ILE A 60 -0.48 6.76 -6.48
C ILE A 60 -1.47 6.29 -5.42
N VAL A 61 -1.27 5.08 -4.90
CA VAL A 61 -2.07 4.55 -3.79
C VAL A 61 -1.17 4.16 -2.64
N PHE A 62 -1.64 4.35 -1.41
CA PHE A 62 -0.98 3.74 -0.26
C PHE A 62 -1.17 2.23 -0.30
N LYS A 63 -0.10 1.50 -0.61
CA LYS A 63 -0.08 0.05 -0.41
C LYS A 63 -0.01 -0.24 1.09
N SER A 64 -0.84 -1.17 1.54
CA SER A 64 -0.75 -1.75 2.88
C SER A 64 0.63 -2.38 3.05
N GLN A 65 1.37 -1.96 4.07
CA GLN A 65 2.64 -2.59 4.44
C GLN A 65 2.34 -3.72 5.44
N GLY A 66 2.83 -4.93 5.15
CA GLY A 66 2.61 -6.11 5.99
C GLY A 66 1.24 -6.77 5.79
N GLY A 67 0.81 -7.53 6.81
CA GLY A 67 -0.39 -8.36 6.79
C GLY A 67 -0.10 -9.82 6.45
N ASP A 68 -0.82 -10.76 7.09
CA ASP A 68 -0.81 -12.16 6.67
C ASP A 68 -1.77 -12.31 5.48
N LYS A 69 -1.22 -12.75 4.35
CA LYS A 69 -2.00 -13.01 3.13
C LYS A 69 -2.69 -14.37 3.15
N ARG A 70 -2.42 -15.21 4.15
CA ARG A 70 -3.08 -16.50 4.32
C ARG A 70 -4.51 -16.28 4.79
N SER A 71 -5.47 -16.57 3.92
CA SER A 71 -6.86 -16.56 4.31
C SER A 71 -7.16 -17.82 5.13
N ILE A 72 -7.72 -17.64 6.33
CA ILE A 72 -8.28 -18.74 7.12
C ILE A 72 -9.51 -19.34 6.41
N LEU A 73 -10.21 -18.54 5.62
CA LEU A 73 -11.38 -18.95 4.83
C LEU A 73 -10.96 -19.33 3.41
N ASN A 74 -11.09 -20.61 3.07
CA ASN A 74 -10.92 -21.08 1.70
C ASN A 74 -12.19 -20.77 0.86
N LYS A 75 -12.14 -21.10 -0.44
CA LYS A 75 -13.25 -20.85 -1.37
C LYS A 75 -14.54 -21.58 -0.94
N GLN A 76 -14.44 -22.81 -0.48
CA GLN A 76 -15.60 -23.62 -0.04
C GLN A 76 -16.28 -23.01 1.18
N HIS A 77 -15.50 -22.51 2.15
CA HIS A 77 -16.07 -21.81 3.31
C HIS A 77 -16.86 -20.58 2.88
N LYS A 78 -16.37 -19.82 1.89
CA LYS A 78 -17.08 -18.64 1.37
C LYS A 78 -18.38 -19.01 0.65
N GLU A 79 -18.33 -20.00 -0.22
CA GLU A 79 -19.51 -20.47 -0.96
C GLU A 79 -20.59 -21.01 -0.01
N PHE A 80 -20.19 -21.75 1.03
CA PHE A 80 -21.11 -22.21 2.07
C PHE A 80 -21.74 -21.05 2.84
N LEU A 81 -20.95 -20.09 3.31
CA LEU A 81 -21.45 -18.91 4.03
C LEU A 81 -22.42 -18.10 3.15
N GLU A 82 -22.11 -17.92 1.87
CA GLU A 82 -22.98 -17.23 0.91
C GLU A 82 -24.31 -17.97 0.69
N ALA A 83 -24.30 -19.30 0.62
CA ALA A 83 -25.52 -20.09 0.48
C ALA A 83 -26.41 -19.97 1.73
N VAL A 84 -25.84 -20.12 2.92
CA VAL A 84 -26.58 -20.05 4.18
C VAL A 84 -27.18 -18.65 4.39
N ILE A 85 -26.42 -17.58 4.11
CA ILE A 85 -26.93 -16.20 4.24
C ILE A 85 -28.06 -15.93 3.23
N LYS A 86 -28.03 -16.53 2.04
CA LYS A 86 -29.11 -16.40 1.05
C LYS A 86 -30.39 -17.11 1.47
N GLU A 87 -30.27 -18.29 2.08
CA GLU A 87 -31.43 -19.09 2.51
C GLU A 87 -32.01 -18.59 3.83
N GLU A 88 -31.15 -18.20 4.78
CA GLU A 88 -31.53 -17.73 6.11
C GLU A 88 -30.84 -16.39 6.44
N PRO A 89 -31.34 -15.24 5.93
CA PRO A 89 -30.71 -13.93 6.12
C PRO A 89 -30.61 -13.47 7.59
N TRP A 90 -31.42 -14.09 8.45
CA TRP A 90 -31.56 -13.79 9.87
C TRP A 90 -30.79 -14.77 10.76
N ILE A 91 -30.04 -15.71 10.18
CA ILE A 91 -29.27 -16.69 10.95
C ILE A 91 -28.28 -15.98 11.88
N SER A 92 -28.24 -16.40 13.15
CA SER A 92 -27.26 -15.87 14.09
C SER A 92 -25.88 -16.45 13.80
N ILE A 93 -24.82 -15.70 14.13
CA ILE A 93 -23.44 -16.19 13.98
C ILE A 93 -23.22 -17.49 14.79
N SER A 94 -23.85 -17.59 15.96
CA SER A 94 -23.78 -18.76 16.83
C SER A 94 -24.38 -20.00 16.17
N ASP A 95 -25.53 -19.86 15.53
CA ASP A 95 -26.20 -20.96 14.84
C ASP A 95 -25.45 -21.36 13.56
N LEU A 96 -24.90 -20.37 12.86
CA LEU A 96 -24.06 -20.61 11.68
C LEU A 96 -22.76 -21.36 12.04
N ALA A 97 -22.16 -21.05 13.19
CA ALA A 97 -20.99 -21.76 13.69
C ALA A 97 -21.27 -23.21 14.08
N GLN A 98 -22.52 -23.56 14.40
CA GLN A 98 -22.92 -24.96 14.63
C GLN A 98 -23.17 -25.74 13.34
N LYS A 99 -23.41 -25.04 12.22
CA LYS A 99 -23.61 -25.63 10.88
C LYS A 99 -22.29 -25.84 10.11
N LEU A 100 -21.18 -25.25 10.57
CA LEU A 100 -19.82 -25.41 10.04
C LEU A 100 -19.12 -26.64 10.63
#